data_AF-L7JEP2-F1
#
_entry.id   AF-L7JEP2-F1
#
_cell.length_a   1.000
_cell.length_b   1.000
_cell.length_c   1.000
_cell.angle_alpha   90.00
_cell.angle_beta   90.00
_cell.angle_gamma   90.00
#
_symmetry.space_group_name_H-M   'P 1'
#
loop_
_entity.id
_entity.type
_entity.pdbx_description
1 polymer ?
#
loop_
_entity_poly.entity_id
_entity_poly.type
_entity_poly.pdbx_seq_one_letter_code
_entity_poly.pdbx_strand_id
1 'polypeptide(L)'
;MSTGLKNAAEVIDDVISDVHFSVNEECAAWKECNMFLKFIEAGKPVFHIEYPAGMEKDADETPLKDLGKWCRKSPDWSGPDVDISKMNLQLNGWVQYCDGKTFKTPRG
;
A
#
# COMPACT_ATOMS: atom_id res chain seq x y z
N MET A 1 15.32 5.86 16.40
CA MET A 1 14.65 4.64 15.93
C MET A 1 13.23 5.05 15.56
N SER A 2 12.71 4.63 14.40
CA SER A 2 11.35 4.94 13.97
C SER A 2 10.51 3.67 13.98
N THR A 3 9.21 3.83 14.19
CA THR A 3 8.21 2.76 14.33
C THR A 3 7.05 3.02 13.39
N GLY A 4 6.37 1.96 12.94
CA GLY A 4 5.21 2.09 12.05
C GLY A 4 4.06 1.21 12.51
N LEU A 5 2.84 1.61 12.16
CA LEU A 5 1.62 0.80 12.35
C LEU A 5 1.38 -0.04 11.10
N LYS A 6 1.14 -1.35 11.27
CA LYS A 6 0.78 -2.24 10.16
C LYS A 6 -0.73 -2.49 10.19
N ASN A 7 -1.45 -2.08 9.14
CA ASN A 7 -2.90 -2.20 9.04
C ASN A 7 -3.59 -1.61 10.29
N ALA A 8 -4.28 -2.44 11.08
CA ALA A 8 -4.77 -2.10 12.43
C ALA A 8 -5.47 -0.73 12.52
N ALA A 9 -6.34 -0.45 11.55
CA ALA A 9 -6.95 0.85 11.38
C ALA A 9 -7.79 1.31 12.59
N GLU A 10 -8.31 0.35 13.35
CA GLU A 10 -9.13 0.57 14.54
C GLU A 10 -8.38 1.22 15.71
N VAL A 11 -7.06 1.05 15.79
CA VAL A 11 -6.22 1.60 16.89
C VAL A 11 -5.44 2.84 16.49
N ILE A 12 -5.68 3.39 15.29
CA ILE A 12 -4.92 4.55 14.79
C ILE A 12 -4.96 5.70 15.78
N ASP A 13 -6.14 6.06 16.30
CA ASP A 13 -6.28 7.20 17.20
C ASP A 13 -5.51 7.04 18.51
N ASP A 14 -5.32 5.80 18.96
CA ASP A 14 -4.62 5.49 20.20
C ASP A 14 -3.10 5.54 20.06
N VAL A 15 -2.57 5.27 18.86
CA VAL A 15 -1.13 5.06 18.63
C VAL A 15 -0.51 6.05 17.67
N ILE A 16 -1.31 6.89 16.98
CA ILE A 16 -0.82 7.77 15.93
C ILE A 16 0.26 8.72 16.43
N SER A 17 0.28 9.13 17.72
CA SER A 17 1.35 9.95 18.28
C SER A 17 2.69 9.21 18.41
N ASP A 18 2.66 7.89 18.57
CA ASP A 18 3.83 7.06 18.90
C ASP A 18 4.49 6.42 17.67
N VAL A 19 3.77 6.36 16.55
CA VAL A 19 4.27 5.83 15.27
C VAL A 19 4.62 6.94 14.29
N HIS A 20 5.51 6.64 13.35
CA HIS A 20 6.07 7.59 12.39
C HIS A 20 5.47 7.43 10.99
N PHE A 21 4.89 6.28 10.68
CA PHE A 21 4.29 5.94 9.40
C PHE A 21 3.29 4.80 9.54
N SER A 22 2.49 4.57 8.51
CA SER A 22 1.69 3.35 8.37
C SER A 22 2.24 2.48 7.24
N VAL A 23 2.15 1.16 7.39
CA VAL A 23 2.21 0.21 6.29
C VAL A 23 0.80 -0.35 6.16
N ASN A 24 0.17 -0.17 5.01
CA ASN A 24 -1.14 -0.74 4.72
C ASN A 24 -1.04 -1.76 3.60
N GLU A 25 -1.73 -2.87 3.77
CA GLU A 25 -1.97 -3.86 2.73
C GLU A 25 -3.45 -3.87 2.36
N GLU A 26 -3.71 -3.84 1.06
CA GLU A 26 -5.03 -4.13 0.48
C GLU A 26 -6.18 -3.17 0.83
N CYS A 27 -5.91 -1.94 1.30
CA CYS A 27 -7.03 -1.05 1.61
C CYS A 27 -7.92 -0.75 0.41
N ALA A 28 -7.40 -0.79 -0.83
CA ALA A 28 -8.18 -0.57 -2.04
C ALA A 28 -9.01 -1.82 -2.38
N ALA A 29 -8.50 -3.02 -2.09
CA ALA A 29 -9.25 -4.26 -2.22
C ALA A 29 -10.48 -4.28 -1.28
N TRP A 30 -10.29 -3.78 -0.06
CA TRP A 30 -11.28 -3.82 1.02
C TRP A 30 -12.09 -2.52 1.21
N LYS A 31 -11.78 -1.47 0.43
CA LYS A 31 -12.41 -0.14 0.53
C LYS A 31 -12.28 0.51 1.91
N GLU A 32 -11.11 0.38 2.52
CA GLU A 32 -10.81 0.89 3.87
C GLU A 32 -9.74 1.99 3.87
N CYS A 33 -9.30 2.47 2.70
CA CYS A 33 -8.19 3.43 2.61
C CYS A 33 -8.44 4.72 3.40
N ASN A 34 -9.71 5.12 3.59
CA ASN A 34 -10.04 6.34 4.33
C ASN A 34 -9.63 6.31 5.78
N MET A 35 -9.60 5.13 6.40
CA MET A 35 -9.17 5.02 7.78
C MET A 35 -7.70 5.44 7.94
N PHE A 36 -6.90 5.27 6.89
CA PHE A 36 -5.48 5.60 6.87
C PHE A 36 -5.18 7.05 6.47
N LEU A 37 -6.17 7.83 6.02
CA LEU A 37 -6.00 9.28 5.74
C LEU A 37 -5.54 10.05 6.99
N LYS A 38 -5.88 9.58 8.18
CA LYS A 38 -5.42 10.16 9.46
C LYS A 38 -3.89 10.29 9.54
N PHE A 39 -3.14 9.34 8.97
CA PHE A 39 -1.68 9.45 8.88
C PHE A 39 -1.27 10.64 8.00
N ILE A 40 -1.87 10.76 6.81
CA ILE A 40 -1.61 11.86 5.88
C ILE A 40 -1.96 13.21 6.52
N GLU A 41 -3.12 13.31 7.16
CA GLU A 41 -3.57 14.52 7.86
C GLU A 41 -2.62 14.91 9.01
N ALA A 42 -2.03 13.93 9.68
CA ALA A 42 -0.99 14.12 10.69
C ALA A 42 0.42 14.38 10.09
N GLY A 43 0.55 14.49 8.76
CA GLY A 43 1.83 14.69 8.08
C GLY A 43 2.74 13.45 8.07
N LYS A 44 2.18 12.26 8.25
CA LYS A 44 2.89 10.97 8.32
C LYS A 44 2.62 10.14 7.07
N PRO A 45 3.64 9.50 6.48
CA PRO A 45 3.47 8.71 5.26
C PRO A 45 2.71 7.41 5.50
N VAL A 46 2.04 6.93 4.46
CA VAL A 46 1.43 5.60 4.38
C VAL A 46 2.11 4.84 3.24
N PHE A 47 2.76 3.73 3.56
CA PHE A 47 3.30 2.78 2.59
C PHE A 47 2.21 1.78 2.23
N HIS A 48 1.58 1.99 1.08
CA HIS A 48 0.42 1.23 0.60
C HIS A 48 0.88 0.13 -0.38
N ILE A 49 0.53 -1.12 -0.07
CA ILE A 49 0.84 -2.30 -0.86
C ILE A 49 -0.46 -2.97 -1.32
N GLU A 50 -0.53 -3.35 -2.60
CA GLU A 50 -1.68 -4.06 -3.17
C GLU A 50 -1.26 -5.39 -3.81
N TYR A 51 -2.12 -6.40 -3.69
CA TYR A 51 -1.88 -7.76 -4.20
C TYR A 51 -2.94 -8.21 -5.21
N PRO A 52 -3.08 -7.53 -6.36
CA PRO A 52 -4.11 -7.79 -7.36
C PRO A 52 -4.06 -9.20 -7.97
N ALA A 53 -2.90 -9.87 -7.92
CA ALA A 53 -2.71 -11.25 -8.39
C ALA A 53 -3.00 -12.31 -7.30
N GLY A 54 -3.33 -11.90 -6.07
CA GLY A 54 -3.71 -12.79 -4.98
C GLY A 54 -2.60 -13.74 -4.49
N MET A 55 -3.02 -14.91 -3.98
CA MET A 55 -2.17 -15.92 -3.32
C MET A 55 -1.46 -16.87 -4.29
N GLU A 56 -1.57 -16.65 -5.61
CA GLU A 56 -0.95 -17.58 -6.56
C GLU A 56 0.57 -17.61 -6.38
N LYS A 57 1.11 -18.83 -6.27
CA LYS A 57 2.51 -19.04 -5.86
C LYS A 57 3.55 -18.52 -6.85
N ASP A 58 3.11 -18.10 -8.03
CA ASP A 58 3.90 -17.45 -9.07
C ASP A 58 3.18 -16.20 -9.60
N ALA A 59 2.44 -15.51 -8.70
CA ALA A 59 1.67 -14.30 -9.00
C ALA A 59 2.43 -13.41 -9.98
N ASP A 60 1.85 -13.37 -11.18
CA ASP A 60 2.48 -12.99 -12.42
C ASP A 60 3.20 -11.63 -12.27
N GLU A 61 4.52 -11.64 -12.51
CA GLU A 61 5.35 -10.43 -12.70
C GLU A 61 4.90 -9.62 -13.92
N THR A 62 3.82 -10.04 -14.58
CA THR A 62 3.07 -9.26 -15.55
C THR A 62 2.57 -7.96 -14.92
N PRO A 63 3.00 -6.81 -15.48
CA PRO A 63 2.49 -5.52 -15.09
C PRO A 63 0.98 -5.42 -15.37
N LEU A 64 0.21 -4.87 -14.44
CA LEU A 64 -1.17 -4.50 -14.68
C LEU A 64 -1.23 -3.41 -15.76
N LYS A 65 -2.18 -3.57 -16.68
CA LYS A 65 -2.52 -2.57 -17.70
C LYS A 65 -3.43 -1.49 -17.14
N ASP A 66 -4.32 -1.86 -16.23
CA ASP A 66 -5.21 -0.93 -15.53
C ASP A 66 -4.79 -0.85 -14.06
N LEU A 67 -4.13 0.27 -13.73
CA LEU A 67 -3.71 0.60 -12.37
C LEU A 67 -4.77 1.39 -11.62
N GLY A 68 -5.82 1.88 -12.28
CA GLY A 68 -6.80 2.80 -11.70
C GLY A 68 -7.40 2.25 -10.41
N LYS A 69 -7.82 0.99 -10.39
CA LYS A 69 -8.39 0.34 -9.20
C LYS A 69 -7.46 0.37 -7.97
N TRP A 70 -6.15 0.31 -8.17
CA TRP A 70 -5.17 0.06 -7.12
C TRP A 70 -4.38 1.30 -6.72
N CYS A 71 -4.09 2.16 -7.70
CA CYS A 71 -3.14 3.27 -7.58
C CYS A 71 -3.77 4.63 -7.34
N ARG A 72 -5.04 4.82 -7.70
CA ARG A 72 -5.63 6.16 -7.70
C ARG A 72 -7.14 6.08 -7.62
N LYS A 73 -7.72 6.90 -6.74
CA LYS A 73 -9.18 7.01 -6.59
C LYS A 73 -9.83 5.68 -6.24
N SER A 74 -9.56 5.17 -5.03
CA SER A 74 -10.74 4.74 -4.29
C SER A 74 -11.69 5.96 -4.27
N PRO A 75 -13.00 5.82 -4.55
CA PRO A 75 -13.98 6.89 -4.36
C PRO A 75 -13.86 7.59 -3.00
N ASP A 76 -13.24 6.89 -2.06
CA ASP A 76 -13.07 7.28 -0.68
C ASP A 76 -11.77 8.11 -0.46
N TRP A 77 -10.66 7.89 -1.21
CA TRP A 77 -9.36 8.50 -0.94
C TRP A 77 -9.15 9.85 -1.64
N SER A 78 -9.12 10.94 -0.85
CA SER A 78 -8.81 12.31 -1.30
C SER A 78 -7.39 12.78 -0.95
N GLY A 79 -6.53 11.89 -0.45
CA GLY A 79 -5.16 12.21 -0.06
C GLY A 79 -4.20 12.37 -1.26
N PRO A 80 -2.96 12.83 -1.05
CA PRO A 80 -1.94 12.85 -2.08
C PRO A 80 -1.68 11.43 -2.59
N ASP A 81 -1.15 11.32 -3.82
CA ASP A 81 -0.76 10.04 -4.41
C ASP A 81 0.27 9.37 -3.47
N VAL A 82 -0.16 8.36 -2.73
CA VAL A 82 0.76 7.45 -2.04
C VAL A 82 1.42 6.58 -3.10
N ASP A 83 2.72 6.35 -2.96
CA ASP A 83 3.49 5.56 -3.91
C ASP A 83 3.10 4.08 -3.77
N ILE A 84 1.98 3.71 -4.40
CA ILE A 84 1.39 2.39 -4.27
C ILE A 84 2.22 1.42 -5.11
N SER A 85 2.62 0.35 -4.44
CA SER A 85 3.43 -0.71 -5.01
C SER A 85 2.56 -1.95 -5.15
N LYS A 86 2.21 -2.32 -6.39
CA LYS A 86 1.72 -3.67 -6.66
C LYS A 86 2.85 -4.64 -6.32
N MET A 87 2.54 -5.62 -5.49
CA MET A 87 3.43 -6.74 -5.19
C MET A 87 2.67 -8.06 -5.34
N ASN A 88 3.37 -9.18 -5.17
CA ASN A 88 2.74 -10.47 -4.87
C ASN A 88 2.73 -10.69 -3.35
N LEU A 89 1.83 -11.56 -2.88
CA LEU A 89 1.74 -11.90 -1.46
C LEU A 89 3.01 -12.57 -0.89
N GLN A 90 3.91 -13.06 -1.75
CA GLN A 90 5.20 -13.60 -1.30
C GLN A 90 6.26 -12.52 -1.08
N LEU A 91 5.99 -11.25 -1.42
CA LEU A 91 6.95 -10.14 -1.33
C LEU A 91 8.30 -10.51 -1.93
N ASN A 92 8.23 -11.08 -3.13
CA ASN A 92 9.31 -11.89 -3.70
C ASN A 92 10.45 -11.05 -4.36
N GLY A 93 10.41 -9.73 -4.19
CA GLY A 93 11.33 -8.74 -4.77
C GLY A 93 10.79 -7.99 -5.99
N TRP A 94 9.76 -8.50 -6.66
CA TRP A 94 9.12 -7.78 -7.78
C TRP A 94 8.12 -6.74 -7.29
N VAL A 95 8.11 -5.56 -7.94
CA VAL A 95 7.18 -4.46 -7.70
C VAL A 95 6.78 -3.79 -9.02
N GLN A 96 5.53 -3.32 -9.10
CA GLN A 96 5.08 -2.33 -10.09
C GLN A 96 4.52 -1.10 -9.38
N TYR A 97 4.99 0.08 -9.76
CA TYR A 97 4.55 1.38 -9.25
C TYR A 97 3.38 1.94 -10.06
N CYS A 98 2.75 2.98 -9.52
CA CYS A 98 1.59 3.61 -10.15
C CYS A 98 1.85 4.40 -11.41
N ASP A 99 3.11 4.78 -11.65
CA ASP A 99 3.55 5.32 -12.93
C ASP A 99 3.75 4.21 -14.00
N GLY A 100 3.47 2.95 -13.65
CA GLY A 100 3.61 1.78 -14.49
C GLY A 100 5.01 1.19 -14.51
N LYS A 101 6.01 1.81 -13.88
CA LYS A 101 7.37 1.26 -13.83
C LYS A 101 7.43 0.01 -12.96
N THR A 102 8.30 -0.91 -13.34
CA THR A 102 8.48 -2.19 -12.64
C THR A 102 9.93 -2.33 -12.20
N PHE A 103 10.14 -2.92 -11.03
CA PHE A 103 11.47 -3.22 -10.50
C PHE A 103 11.48 -4.61 -9.88
N LYS A 104 12.65 -5.25 -9.88
CA LYS A 104 12.86 -6.52 -9.19
C LYS A 104 14.16 -6.45 -8.41
N THR A 105 14.06 -6.47 -7.09
CA THR A 105 15.24 -6.56 -6.23
C THR A 105 15.84 -7.97 -6.31
N PRO A 106 17.15 -8.11 -6.58
CA PRO A 106 17.81 -9.41 -6.54
C PRO A 106 17.67 -10.05 -5.16
N ARG A 107 17.35 -11.34 -5.09
CA ARG A 107 17.49 -12.11 -3.85
C ARG A 107 18.96 -12.52 -3.72
N GLY A 108 19.56 -12.22 -2.57
CA GLY A 108 20.89 -12.70 -2.21
C GLY A 108 20.90 -14.18 -1.87
#